data_AF-A0A7X7L8P6-F1
#
_entry.id   AF-A0A7X7L8P6-F1
#
_cell.length_a   1.000
_cell.length_b   1.000
_cell.length_c   1.000
_cell.angle_alpha   90.00
_cell.angle_beta   90.00
_cell.angle_gamma   90.00
#
_symmetry.space_group_name_H-M   'P 1'
#
loop_
_entity.id
_entity.type
_entity.pdbx_description
1 polymer ?
#
loop_
_entity_poly.entity_id
_entity_poly.type
_entity_poly.pdbx_seq_one_letter_code
_entity_poly.pdbx_strand_id
1 'polypeptide(L)'
;MTMRLPDFFIVGAPKSGTTALHAYLGRHPSIFVPARKEPHFFGSDIVSPAFVRDRDAYLSLFAGATTEARVGEASIWYLYSKRAAREIKEFNPDARIIIMLRNPVDM
;
A
#
# COMPACT_ATOMS: atom_id res chain seq x y z
N MET A 1 -13.71 4.69 -16.99
CA MET A 1 -12.96 3.74 -16.15
C MET A 1 -13.26 4.08 -14.70
N THR A 2 -13.79 3.13 -13.92
CA THR A 2 -14.04 3.32 -12.48
C THR A 2 -12.72 3.17 -11.74
N MET A 3 -12.26 4.23 -11.07
CA MET A 3 -11.05 4.16 -10.23
C MET A 3 -11.35 3.31 -8.99
N ARG A 4 -10.57 2.26 -8.76
CA ARG A 4 -10.76 1.34 -7.62
C ARG A 4 -9.92 1.75 -6.42
N LEU A 5 -10.49 1.57 -5.22
CA LEU A 5 -9.79 1.76 -3.96
C LEU A 5 -9.01 0.48 -3.61
N PRO A 6 -7.83 0.58 -2.96
CA PRO A 6 -7.17 -0.57 -2.38
C PRO A 6 -8.02 -1.27 -1.31
N ASP A 7 -8.14 -2.60 -1.43
CA ASP A 7 -8.75 -3.51 -0.47
C ASP A 7 -7.78 -3.88 0.67
N PHE A 8 -6.47 -3.84 0.42
CA PHE A 8 -5.47 -4.19 1.41
C PHE A 8 -4.18 -3.37 1.30
N PHE A 9 -3.45 -3.28 2.41
CA PHE A 9 -2.25 -2.46 2.56
C PHE A 9 -1.11 -3.25 3.18
N ILE A 10 0.03 -3.29 2.49
CA ILE A 10 1.31 -3.78 3.03
C ILE A 10 2.02 -2.58 3.64
N VAL A 11 1.94 -2.46 4.97
CA VAL A 11 2.28 -1.21 5.66
C VAL A 11 3.72 -1.15 6.17
N GLY A 12 4.48 -2.24 6.02
CA GLY A 12 5.83 -2.35 6.52
C GLY A 12 6.20 -3.77 6.95
N ALA A 13 7.35 -3.96 7.59
CA ALA A 13 8.39 -2.96 7.83
C ALA A 13 9.38 -2.80 6.63
N PRO A 14 10.19 -1.74 6.57
CA PRO A 14 11.37 -1.67 5.73
C PRO A 14 12.25 -2.91 5.90
N LYS A 15 12.86 -3.37 4.81
CA LYS A 15 13.86 -4.46 4.81
C LYS A 15 13.38 -5.80 5.42
N SER A 16 12.06 -6.01 5.52
CA SER A 16 11.46 -7.27 6.00
C SER A 16 10.96 -8.20 4.89
N GLY A 17 11.25 -7.88 3.62
CA GLY A 17 10.83 -8.70 2.47
C GLY A 17 9.54 -8.25 1.77
N THR A 18 9.00 -7.06 2.10
CA THR A 18 7.77 -6.54 1.48
C THR A 18 7.83 -6.41 -0.05
N THR A 19 9.02 -6.20 -0.63
CA THR A 19 9.22 -6.18 -2.08
C THR A 19 9.02 -7.57 -2.70
N ALA A 20 9.52 -8.63 -2.05
CA ALA A 20 9.29 -9.99 -2.52
C ALA A 20 7.80 -10.36 -2.40
N LEU A 21 7.16 -10.02 -1.28
CA LEU A 21 5.72 -10.23 -1.11
C LEU A 21 4.90 -9.50 -2.17
N HIS A 22 5.18 -8.22 -2.44
CA HIS A 22 4.52 -7.44 -3.50
C HIS A 22 4.64 -8.15 -4.87
N ALA A 23 5.84 -8.61 -5.21
CA ALA A 23 6.07 -9.36 -6.46
C ALA A 23 5.31 -10.69 -6.51
N TYR A 24 5.22 -11.43 -5.41
CA TYR A 24 4.48 -12.69 -5.35
C TYR A 24 2.97 -12.48 -5.48
N LEU A 25 2.42 -11.49 -4.77
CA LEU A 25 1.00 -11.14 -4.86
C LEU A 25 0.62 -10.67 -6.25
N GLY A 26 1.48 -9.88 -6.91
CA GLY A 26 1.24 -9.42 -8.29
C GLY A 26 1.21 -10.53 -9.35
N ARG A 27 1.61 -11.76 -9.01
CA ARG A 27 1.49 -12.93 -9.90
C ARG A 27 0.18 -13.69 -9.72
N HIS A 28 -0.61 -13.39 -8.69
CA HIS A 28 -1.85 -14.10 -8.43
C HIS A 28 -2.98 -13.55 -9.31
N PRO A 29 -3.75 -14.39 -10.04
CA PRO A 29 -4.73 -13.92 -11.02
C PRO A 29 -5.88 -13.09 -10.43
N SER A 30 -6.17 -13.27 -9.14
CA SER A 30 -7.22 -12.53 -8.43
C SER A 30 -6.70 -11.34 -7.60
N ILE A 31 -5.44 -10.93 -7.78
CA ILE A 31 -4.85 -9.81 -7.03
C ILE A 31 -4.24 -8.83 -8.02
N PHE A 32 -4.50 -7.54 -7.79
CA PHE A 32 -3.86 -6.45 -8.49
C PHE A 32 -3.02 -5.65 -7.49
N VAL A 33 -1.74 -5.45 -7.79
CA VAL A 33 -0.89 -4.46 -7.13
C VAL A 33 -0.23 -3.60 -8.20
N PRO A 34 -0.14 -2.28 -8.01
CA PRO A 34 0.50 -1.40 -8.99
C PRO A 34 2.00 -1.73 -9.10
N ALA A 35 2.56 -1.55 -10.30
CA ALA A 35 4.00 -1.67 -10.51
C ALA A 35 4.79 -0.63 -9.69
N ARG A 36 4.23 0.57 -9.53
CA ARG A 36 4.77 1.59 -8.63
C ARG A 36 4.43 1.24 -7.18
N LYS A 37 5.44 0.75 -6.46
CA LYS A 37 5.43 0.59 -4.99
C LYS A 37 5.73 1.93 -4.32
N GLU A 38 5.49 2.01 -3.01
CA GLU A 38 5.88 3.13 -2.15
C GLU A 38 5.24 4.50 -2.53
N PRO A 39 3.94 4.58 -2.87
CA PRO A 39 3.29 5.87 -3.10
C PRO A 39 3.26 6.76 -1.86
N HIS A 40 3.22 6.17 -0.66
CA HIS A 40 3.19 6.88 0.62
C HIS A 40 2.09 7.94 0.71
N PHE A 41 0.89 7.59 0.22
CA PHE A 41 -0.25 8.48 0.19
C PHE A 41 -0.82 8.80 1.57
N PHE A 42 -0.85 7.80 2.45
CA PHE A 42 -1.23 7.98 3.85
C PHE A 42 -0.02 8.36 4.72
N GLY A 43 -0.25 8.60 6.01
CA GLY A 43 0.78 9.04 6.94
C GLY A 43 1.16 10.49 6.68
N SER A 44 0.18 11.38 6.81
CA SER A 44 0.39 12.84 6.63
C SER A 44 1.38 13.46 7.64
N ASP A 45 1.76 12.72 8.68
CA ASP A 45 2.82 13.07 9.65
C ASP A 45 4.24 12.74 9.18
N ILE A 46 4.41 12.04 8.06
CA ILE A 46 5.72 11.76 7.45
C ILE A 46 5.78 12.49 6.10
N VAL A 47 6.68 13.45 5.93
CA VAL A 47 6.73 14.29 4.72
C VAL A 47 7.99 14.00 3.92
N SER A 48 7.82 13.79 2.62
CA SER A 48 8.89 13.68 1.65
C SER A 48 8.40 14.19 0.29
N PRO A 49 9.23 14.88 -0.49
CA PRO A 49 8.87 15.35 -1.83
C PRO A 49 8.58 14.19 -2.81
N ALA A 50 9.00 12.97 -2.50
CA ALA A 50 8.74 11.79 -3.33
C ALA A 50 7.34 11.18 -3.12
N PHE A 51 6.60 11.62 -2.10
CA PHE A 51 5.32 11.01 -1.72
C PHE A 51 4.18 11.56 -2.58
N VAL A 52 3.26 10.69 -2.97
CA VAL A 52 2.05 11.10 -3.70
C VAL A 52 1.05 11.63 -2.69
N ARG A 53 0.67 12.89 -2.79
CA ARG A 53 -0.37 13.49 -1.93
C ARG A 53 -1.63 13.88 -2.69
N ASP A 54 -1.53 13.96 -4.01
CA ASP A 54 -2.70 14.14 -4.86
C ASP A 54 -3.52 12.85 -4.94
N ARG A 55 -4.83 12.97 -4.69
CA ARG A 55 -5.73 11.82 -4.59
C ARG A 55 -5.93 11.17 -5.96
N ASP A 56 -6.05 11.95 -7.01
CA ASP A 56 -6.31 11.42 -8.36
C ASP A 56 -5.06 10.73 -8.92
N ALA A 57 -3.89 11.30 -8.71
CA ALA A 57 -2.60 10.67 -8.99
C ALA A 57 -2.46 9.35 -8.22
N TYR A 58 -2.83 9.31 -6.94
CA TYR A 58 -2.82 8.09 -6.15
C TYR A 58 -3.79 7.03 -6.69
N LEU A 59 -5.03 7.41 -6.98
CA LEU A 59 -6.06 6.48 -7.49
C LEU A 59 -5.75 5.98 -8.90
N SER A 60 -5.06 6.78 -9.72
CA SER A 60 -4.63 6.39 -11.07
C SER A 60 -3.67 5.19 -11.07
N LEU A 61 -2.95 4.95 -9.96
CA LEU A 61 -2.08 3.77 -9.81
C LEU A 61 -2.88 2.46 -9.91
N PHE A 62 -4.17 2.49 -9.60
CA PHE A 62 -5.05 1.31 -9.57
C PHE A 62 -5.95 1.18 -10.79
N ALA A 63 -5.79 2.03 -11.81
CA ALA A 63 -6.63 2.05 -13.00
C ALA A 63 -6.59 0.75 -13.83
N GLY A 64 -5.53 -0.06 -13.68
CA GLY A 64 -5.39 -1.35 -14.34
C GLY A 64 -6.08 -2.53 -13.65
N ALA A 65 -6.73 -2.32 -12.49
CA ALA A 65 -7.38 -3.40 -11.75
C ALA A 65 -8.69 -3.85 -12.42
N THR A 66 -8.88 -5.16 -12.58
CA THR A 66 -10.18 -5.74 -12.96
C THR A 66 -11.20 -5.64 -11.82
N THR A 67 -12.48 -5.82 -12.12
CA THR A 67 -13.57 -5.75 -11.14
C THR A 67 -13.51 -6.88 -10.10
N GLU A 68 -12.98 -8.04 -10.46
CA GLU A 68 -12.95 -9.25 -9.64
C GLU A 68 -11.69 -9.34 -8.76
N ALA A 69 -10.66 -8.55 -9.06
CA ALA A 69 -9.40 -8.61 -8.31
C ALA A 69 -9.55 -8.03 -6.89
N ARG A 70 -8.64 -8.38 -5.98
CA ARG A 70 -8.36 -7.60 -4.77
C ARG A 70 -7.23 -6.62 -5.05
N VAL A 71 -7.40 -5.35 -4.74
CA VAL A 71 -6.41 -4.29 -4.99
C VAL A 71 -5.53 -4.10 -3.75
N GLY A 72 -4.21 -4.16 -3.94
CA GLY A 72 -3.24 -3.92 -2.88
C GLY A 72 -2.45 -2.64 -3.10
N GLU A 73 -2.09 -1.98 -1.99
CA GLU A 73 -1.08 -0.93 -1.94
C GLU A 73 0.06 -1.33 -0.98
N ALA A 74 1.28 -0.87 -1.23
CA ALA A 74 2.44 -1.22 -0.44
C ALA A 74 3.34 -0.01 -0.18
N SER A 75 3.35 0.44 1.07
CA SER A 75 4.09 1.61 1.56
C SER A 75 4.66 1.33 2.95
N ILE A 76 5.97 1.08 3.04
CA ILE A 76 6.61 0.55 4.26
C ILE A 76 6.70 1.53 5.44
N TRP A 77 6.56 2.83 5.19
CA TRP A 77 6.62 3.86 6.22
C TRP A 77 5.30 4.03 7.00
N TYR A 78 4.21 3.43 6.52
CA TYR A 78 2.93 3.51 7.22
C TYR A 78 2.97 2.89 8.62
N LEU A 79 3.75 1.81 8.81
CA LEU A 79 3.90 1.18 10.12
C LEU A 79 4.52 2.12 11.17
N TYR A 80 5.31 3.12 10.74
CA TYR A 80 5.95 4.09 11.63
C TYR A 80 5.12 5.37 11.81
N SER A 81 4.14 5.59 10.97
CA SER A 81 3.27 6.76 11.03
C SER A 81 2.27 6.62 12.17
N LYS A 82 2.07 7.71 12.91
CA LYS A 82 1.04 7.82 13.95
C LYS A 82 -0.35 8.10 13.36
N ARG A 83 -0.43 8.39 12.06
CA ARG A 83 -1.68 8.80 11.38
C ARG A 83 -2.15 7.80 10.33
N ALA A 84 -1.25 7.08 9.66
CA ALA A 84 -1.56 6.24 8.51
C ALA A 84 -2.66 5.22 8.80
N ALA A 85 -2.64 4.56 9.96
CA ALA A 85 -3.66 3.58 10.33
C ALA A 85 -5.08 4.19 10.37
N ARG A 86 -5.22 5.40 10.95
CA ARG A 86 -6.50 6.11 10.99
C ARG A 86 -6.94 6.56 9.61
N GLU A 87 -6.02 7.14 8.83
CA GLU A 87 -6.32 7.64 7.49
C GLU A 87 -6.71 6.50 6.53
N ILE A 88 -6.06 5.34 6.63
CA ILE A 88 -6.46 4.12 5.88
C ILE A 88 -7.85 3.66 6.28
N LYS A 89 -8.17 3.63 7.59
CA LYS A 89 -9.49 3.22 8.10
C LYS A 89 -10.60 4.16 7.63
N GLU A 90 -10.35 5.47 7.61
CA GLU A 90 -11.28 6.48 7.09
C GLU A 90 -11.47 6.35 5.58
N PHE A 91 -10.41 5.99 4.84
CA PHE A 91 -10.44 5.82 3.40
C PHE A 91 -11.15 4.53 2.95
N ASN A 92 -10.87 3.41 3.62
CA ASN A 92 -11.53 2.13 3.40
C ASN A 92 -11.70 1.39 4.75
N PRO A 93 -12.91 1.44 5.35
CA PRO A 93 -13.17 0.80 6.63
C PRO A 93 -12.96 -0.72 6.64
N ASP A 94 -13.07 -1.38 5.49
CA ASP A 94 -12.94 -2.84 5.35
C ASP A 94 -11.53 -3.27 4.92
N ALA A 95 -10.60 -2.32 4.86
CA ALA A 95 -9.22 -2.56 4.47
C ALA A 95 -8.56 -3.64 5.31
N ARG A 96 -7.86 -4.57 4.65
CA ARG A 96 -7.01 -5.56 5.31
C ARG A 96 -5.59 -5.05 5.42
N ILE A 97 -4.95 -5.25 6.57
CA ILE A 97 -3.60 -4.79 6.85
C ILE A 97 -2.64 -5.98 6.88
N ILE A 98 -1.55 -5.89 6.13
CA ILE A 98 -0.48 -6.87 6.10
C ILE A 98 0.79 -6.22 6.67
N ILE A 99 1.35 -6.85 7.70
CA ILE A 99 2.61 -6.44 8.34
C ILE A 99 3.61 -7.60 8.20
N MET A 100 4.77 -7.31 7.64
CA MET A 100 5.91 -8.22 7.62
C MET A 100 6.97 -7.73 8.60
N LEU A 101 7.30 -8.57 9.58
CA LEU A 101 8.35 -8.29 10.55
C LEU A 101 9.57 -9.17 10.27
N ARG A 102 10.74 -8.65 10.60
CA ARG A 102 12.01 -9.37 10.63
C ARG A 102 12.69 -9.05 11.95
N ASN A 103 13.55 -9.94 12.41
CA ASN A 103 14.41 -9.68 13.55
C ASN A 103 15.16 -8.34 13.35
N PRO A 104 15.01 -7.35 14.25
CA PRO A 104 15.54 -6.00 14.04
C PRO A 104 17.07 -5.93 13.97
N VAL A 105 17.80 -6.91 14.54
CA VAL A 105 19.27 -6.95 14.41
C VAL A 105 19.74 -7.40 13.03
N ASP A 106 18.86 -8.02 12.22
CA ASP A 106 19.17 -8.46 10.86
C ASP A 106 18.78 -7.43 9.79
N MET A 107 18.28 -6.25 10.21
CA MET A 107 17.75 -5.19 9.35
C MET A 107 18.84 -4.36 8.68
#